data_AF-V6LLW1-F1
#
_entry.id   AF-V6LLW1-F1
#
_cell.length_a   1.000
_cell.length_b   1.000
_cell.length_c   1.000
_cell.angle_alpha   90.00
_cell.angle_beta   90.00
_cell.angle_gamma   90.00
#
_symmetry.space_group_name_H-M   'P 1'
#
loop_
_entity.id
_entity.type
_entity.pdbx_description
1 polymer ?
#
loop_
_entity_poly.entity_id
_entity_poly.type
_entity_poly.pdbx_seq_one_letter_code
_entity_poly.pdbx_strand_id
1 'polypeptide(L)'
;MNSKRHNIPRKTVLSQSRQSTGIKRINRNSSNVLKEIYKYQSSNEFLFRRLPFARIIREIILENQNLGINQQQIEYRIQKEALDAVQTAAEAFIVELFAMAQLCAEHGGRVTIFNRDVLLTLRIRKLFV
;
A
#
# COMPACT_ATOMS: atom_id res chain seq x y z
N MET A 1 -45.81 -74.96 -4.35
CA MET A 1 -44.80 -75.27 -3.30
C MET A 1 -44.02 -74.00 -3.02
N ASN A 2 -44.27 -73.40 -1.86
CA ASN A 2 -43.67 -72.15 -1.40
C ASN A 2 -42.17 -72.35 -1.15
N SER A 3 -41.32 -71.48 -1.71
CA SER A 3 -39.96 -71.33 -1.20
C SER A 3 -39.46 -69.89 -1.29
N LYS A 4 -39.60 -69.22 -0.15
CA LYS A 4 -38.66 -68.28 0.49
C LYS A 4 -38.02 -67.21 -0.41
N ARG A 5 -38.57 -66.00 -0.30
CA ARG A 5 -37.88 -64.74 -0.62
C ARG A 5 -36.54 -64.71 0.12
N HIS A 6 -35.44 -64.73 -0.61
CA HIS A 6 -34.10 -64.55 -0.06
C HIS A 6 -33.76 -63.05 -0.11
N ASN A 7 -33.56 -62.46 1.08
CA ASN A 7 -33.25 -61.05 1.23
C ASN A 7 -31.86 -60.74 0.67
N ILE A 8 -31.81 -59.77 -0.24
CA ILE A 8 -30.60 -59.22 -0.85
C ILE A 8 -29.84 -58.43 0.24
N PRO A 9 -28.56 -58.72 0.53
CA PRO A 9 -27.81 -57.91 1.49
C PRO A 9 -27.50 -56.56 0.84
N ARG A 10 -28.22 -55.53 1.29
CA ARG A 10 -27.95 -54.13 0.99
C ARG A 10 -26.58 -53.78 1.57
N LYS A 11 -25.55 -53.70 0.72
CA LYS A 11 -24.26 -53.11 1.11
C LYS A 11 -24.53 -51.69 1.61
N THR A 12 -24.41 -51.51 2.91
CA THR A 12 -24.28 -50.20 3.55
C THR A 12 -23.04 -49.54 2.96
N VAL A 13 -23.24 -48.54 2.11
CA VAL A 13 -22.17 -47.63 1.71
C VAL A 13 -21.82 -46.88 2.98
N LEU A 14 -20.75 -47.30 3.65
CA LEU A 14 -20.17 -46.60 4.76
C LEU A 14 -19.91 -45.17 4.27
N SER A 15 -20.68 -44.21 4.79
CA SER A 15 -20.47 -42.79 4.53
C SER A 15 -19.10 -42.43 5.09
N GLN A 16 -18.07 -42.56 4.26
CA GLN A 16 -16.78 -41.93 4.54
C GLN A 16 -17.04 -40.44 4.62
N SER A 17 -17.02 -39.92 5.84
CA SER A 17 -16.91 -38.49 6.07
C SER A 17 -15.74 -38.00 5.24
N ARG A 18 -16.03 -37.17 4.24
CA ARG A 18 -14.99 -36.40 3.56
C ARG A 18 -14.33 -35.55 4.63
N GLN A 19 -13.21 -36.02 5.18
CA GLN A 19 -12.29 -35.16 5.90
C GLN A 19 -11.91 -34.09 4.89
N SER A 20 -12.51 -32.90 5.03
CA SER A 20 -12.05 -31.72 4.33
C SER A 20 -10.61 -31.52 4.78
N THR A 21 -9.66 -31.97 3.96
CA THR A 21 -8.28 -31.52 4.04
C THR A 21 -8.38 -30.00 4.03
N GLY A 22 -8.08 -29.40 5.18
CA GLY A 22 -8.13 -27.96 5.41
C GLY A 22 -7.04 -27.27 4.59
N ILE A 23 -7.16 -27.32 3.27
CA ILE A 23 -6.41 -26.44 2.38
C ILE A 23 -7.02 -25.07 2.63
N LYS A 24 -6.39 -24.29 3.52
CA LYS A 24 -6.64 -22.85 3.63
C LYS A 24 -6.62 -22.31 2.21
N ARG A 25 -7.77 -21.85 1.72
CA ARG A 25 -7.83 -21.12 0.45
C ARG A 25 -6.85 -19.97 0.58
N ILE A 26 -5.74 -20.04 -0.15
CA ILE A 26 -4.82 -18.92 -0.30
C ILE A 26 -5.65 -17.83 -0.96
N ASN A 27 -6.02 -16.82 -0.16
CA ASN A 27 -6.77 -15.68 -0.65
C ASN A 27 -5.94 -15.04 -1.76
N ARG A 28 -6.46 -15.07 -2.99
CA ARG A 28 -5.82 -14.47 -4.15
C ARG A 28 -5.62 -12.97 -3.85
N ASN A 29 -4.37 -12.55 -3.89
CA ASN A 29 -3.84 -11.28 -3.38
C ASN A 29 -4.60 -10.02 -3.84
N SER A 30 -5.35 -10.07 -4.95
CA SER A 30 -6.14 -8.95 -5.47
C SER A 30 -7.24 -8.45 -4.52
N SER A 31 -7.85 -9.35 -3.71
CA SER A 31 -8.88 -8.94 -2.75
C SER A 31 -8.30 -8.12 -1.59
N ASN A 32 -7.04 -8.36 -1.21
CA ASN A 32 -6.39 -7.63 -0.12
C ASN A 32 -5.96 -6.23 -0.57
N VAL A 33 -5.43 -6.09 -1.79
CA VAL A 33 -5.03 -4.79 -2.36
C VAL A 33 -6.22 -3.84 -2.48
N LEU A 34 -7.37 -4.31 -2.99
CA LEU A 34 -8.56 -3.47 -3.09
C LEU A 34 -9.06 -3.01 -1.72
N LYS A 35 -9.01 -3.88 -0.70
CA LYS A 35 -9.36 -3.52 0.68
C LYS A 35 -8.42 -2.44 1.23
N GLU A 36 -7.13 -2.54 0.96
CA GLU A 36 -6.14 -1.52 1.37
C GLU A 36 -6.41 -0.19 0.68
N ILE A 37 -6.70 -0.19 -0.63
CA ILE A 37 -7.06 1.03 -1.38
C ILE A 37 -8.27 1.71 -0.72
N TYR A 38 -9.37 0.97 -0.50
CA TYR A 38 -10.57 1.54 0.14
C TYR A 38 -10.31 2.02 1.56
N LYS A 39 -9.51 1.29 2.34
CA LYS A 39 -9.12 1.69 3.69
C LYS A 39 -8.37 3.02 3.68
N TYR A 40 -7.32 3.14 2.85
CA TYR A 40 -6.48 4.34 2.83
C TYR A 40 -7.14 5.54 2.15
N GLN A 41 -8.07 5.32 1.22
CA GLN A 41 -8.86 6.40 0.62
C GLN A 41 -9.98 6.91 1.54
N SER A 42 -10.43 6.12 2.52
CA SER A 42 -11.47 6.55 3.48
C SER A 42 -10.90 7.21 4.74
N SER A 43 -9.64 6.92 5.08
CA SER A 43 -8.94 7.53 6.21
C SER A 43 -8.14 8.76 5.79
N ASN A 44 -7.93 9.70 6.71
CA ASN A 44 -7.03 10.84 6.53
C ASN A 44 -5.92 10.85 7.60
N GLU A 45 -5.49 9.67 8.03
CA GLU A 45 -4.39 9.51 8.98
C GLU A 45 -3.04 9.62 8.27
N PHE A 46 -2.03 10.16 8.96
CA PHE A 46 -0.67 10.19 8.44
C PHE A 46 -0.13 8.80 8.16
N LEU A 47 0.39 8.58 6.96
CA LEU A 47 0.98 7.32 6.54
C LEU A 47 2.43 7.20 7.01
N PHE A 48 3.17 8.31 7.06
CA PHE A 48 4.53 8.30 7.58
C PHE A 48 4.55 8.38 9.11
N ARG A 49 5.45 7.62 9.71
CA ARG A 49 5.71 7.71 11.15
C ARG A 49 6.32 9.08 11.46
N ARG A 50 5.74 9.75 12.45
CA ARG A 50 6.14 11.11 12.87
C ARG A 50 7.62 11.27 13.20
N LEU A 51 8.22 10.33 13.96
CA LEU A 51 9.61 10.46 14.42
C LEU A 51 10.64 10.35 13.27
N PRO A 52 10.58 9.34 12.38
CA PRO A 52 11.42 9.31 11.18
C PRO A 52 11.28 10.55 10.30
N PHE A 53 10.05 11.02 10.06
CA PHE A 53 9.79 12.20 9.26
C PHE A 53 10.41 13.47 9.87
N ALA A 54 10.28 13.64 11.19
CA ALA A 54 10.92 14.73 11.92
C ALA A 54 12.46 14.69 11.86
N ARG A 55 13.07 13.49 11.84
CA ARG A 55 14.53 13.35 11.69
C ARG A 55 15.00 13.79 10.32
N ILE A 56 14.29 13.39 9.26
CA ILE A 56 14.59 13.80 7.87
C ILE A 56 14.49 15.33 7.73
N ILE A 57 13.46 15.95 8.29
CA ILE A 57 13.33 17.42 8.24
C ILE A 57 14.50 18.10 8.94
N ARG A 58 14.94 17.60 10.11
CA ARG A 58 16.11 18.15 10.80
C ARG A 58 17.39 17.98 9.98
N GLU A 59 17.56 16.83 9.34
CA GLU A 59 18.71 16.57 8.46
C GLU A 59 18.75 17.57 7.29
N ILE A 60 17.61 17.79 6.61
CA ILE A 60 17.49 18.78 5.54
C ILE A 60 17.78 20.20 6.04
N ILE A 61 17.25 20.58 7.20
CA ILE A 61 17.52 21.91 7.79
C ILE A 61 19.02 22.10 8.03
N LEU A 62 19.70 21.11 8.62
CA LEU A 62 21.14 21.16 8.88
C LEU A 62 21.96 21.19 7.59
N GLU A 63 21.60 20.40 6.59
CA GLU A 63 22.24 20.43 5.27
C GLU A 63 22.16 21.83 4.65
N ASN A 64 20.98 22.46 4.69
CA ASN A 64 20.79 23.81 4.15
C ASN A 64 21.55 24.89 4.93
N GLN A 65 21.80 24.71 6.22
CA GLN A 65 22.61 25.63 7.02
C GLN A 65 24.10 25.56 6.64
N ASN A 66 24.62 24.36 6.37
CA ASN A 66 26.02 24.15 6.02
C ASN A 66 26.40 24.76 4.65
N LEU A 67 25.42 25.17 3.86
CA LEU A 67 25.61 25.83 2.56
C LEU A 67 25.77 27.36 2.67
N GLY A 68 25.58 27.96 3.85
CA GLY A 68 25.71 29.41 4.08
C GLY A 68 27.15 29.87 4.36
N ILE A 69 27.55 31.01 3.77
CA ILE A 69 28.89 31.62 3.90
C ILE A 69 29.22 32.04 5.37
N ASN A 70 28.20 32.15 6.23
CA ASN A 70 28.35 32.53 7.64
C ASN A 70 27.98 31.35 8.55
N GLN A 71 29.01 30.70 9.10
CA GLN A 71 28.93 29.48 9.91
C GLN A 71 28.42 29.74 11.35
N GLN A 72 27.32 30.47 11.53
CA GLN A 72 26.65 30.48 12.82
C GLN A 72 25.70 29.27 12.86
N GLN A 73 26.08 28.25 13.65
CA GLN A 73 25.21 27.11 13.92
C GLN A 73 24.03 27.58 14.79
N ILE A 74 22.98 28.07 14.14
CA ILE A 74 21.73 28.43 14.81
C ILE A 74 20.94 27.14 14.99
N GLU A 75 20.63 26.76 16.23
CA GLU A 75 19.77 25.60 16.47
C GLU A 75 18.31 25.95 16.16
N TYR A 76 17.77 25.43 15.05
CA TYR A 76 16.37 25.61 14.71
C TYR A 76 15.47 24.68 15.53
N ARG A 77 14.46 25.27 16.19
CA ARG A 77 13.39 24.53 16.84
C ARG A 77 12.19 24.42 15.90
N ILE A 78 11.66 23.20 15.75
CA ILE A 78 10.51 22.92 14.88
C ILE A 78 9.24 22.93 15.73
N GLN A 79 8.28 23.78 15.38
CA GLN A 79 6.95 23.77 15.99
C GLN A 79 6.19 22.49 15.60
N LYS A 80 5.36 21.99 16.53
CA LYS A 80 4.54 20.79 16.29
C LYS A 80 3.65 20.93 15.05
N GLU A 81 2.97 22.06 14.91
CA GLU A 81 2.06 22.37 13.79
C GLU A 81 2.83 22.54 12.47
N ALA A 82 4.02 23.13 12.50
CA ALA A 82 4.86 23.24 11.31
C ALA A 82 5.26 21.86 10.79
N LEU A 83 5.62 20.94 11.69
CA LEU A 83 5.92 19.55 11.33
C LEU A 83 4.70 18.86 10.68
N ASP A 84 3.51 19.06 11.26
CA ASP A 84 2.26 18.47 10.76
C ASP A 84 1.88 19.05 9.39
N ALA A 85 2.05 20.36 9.19
CA ALA A 85 1.80 21.04 7.92
C ALA A 85 2.72 20.54 6.80
N VAL A 86 4.02 20.43 7.08
CA VAL A 86 4.99 19.89 6.10
C VAL A 86 4.69 18.43 5.78
N GLN A 87 4.34 17.62 6.77
CA GLN A 87 3.98 16.23 6.55
C GLN A 87 2.72 16.10 5.70
N THR A 88 1.69 16.91 5.98
CA THR A 88 0.44 16.95 5.20
C THR A 88 0.71 17.29 3.75
N ALA A 89 1.52 18.34 3.49
CA ALA A 89 1.87 18.74 2.13
C ALA A 89 2.69 17.66 1.39
N ALA A 90 3.65 17.04 2.06
CA ALA A 90 4.49 16.00 1.48
C ALA A 90 3.70 14.74 1.12
N GLU A 91 2.84 14.26 2.03
CA GLU A 91 2.00 13.08 1.77
C GLU A 91 0.97 13.36 0.67
N ALA A 92 0.31 14.53 0.68
CA ALA A 92 -0.62 14.92 -0.37
C ALA A 92 0.06 14.96 -1.75
N PHE A 93 1.26 15.54 -1.83
CA PHE A 93 2.04 15.58 -3.06
C PHE A 93 2.38 14.18 -3.59
N ILE A 94 2.82 13.27 -2.72
CA ILE A 94 3.19 11.90 -3.11
C ILE A 94 1.95 11.12 -3.57
N VAL A 95 0.80 11.28 -2.90
CA VAL A 95 -0.46 10.64 -3.30
C VAL A 95 -0.91 11.15 -4.67
N GLU A 96 -0.86 12.45 -4.92
CA GLU A 96 -1.20 13.03 -6.23
C GLU A 96 -0.24 12.54 -7.32
N LEU A 97 1.06 12.48 -7.02
CA LEU A 97 2.08 11.97 -7.94
C LEU A 97 1.82 10.52 -8.32
N PHE A 98 1.47 9.65 -7.36
CA PHE A 98 1.14 8.25 -7.63
C PHE A 98 -0.18 8.07 -8.38
N ALA A 99 -1.19 8.91 -8.11
CA ALA A 99 -2.44 8.88 -8.87
C ALA A 99 -2.20 9.16 -10.36
N MET A 100 -1.31 10.10 -10.67
CA MET A 100 -0.92 10.38 -12.07
C MET A 100 -0.01 9.32 -12.68
N ALA A 101 0.94 8.79 -11.90
CA ALA A 101 1.78 7.70 -12.37
C ALA A 101 0.95 6.44 -12.69
N GLN A 102 -0.16 6.22 -11.97
CA GLN A 102 -1.11 5.16 -12.28
C GLN A 102 -1.80 5.37 -13.63
N LEU A 103 -2.22 6.61 -13.95
CA LEU A 103 -2.78 6.92 -15.27
C LEU A 103 -1.76 6.68 -16.40
N CYS A 104 -0.48 6.98 -16.16
CA CYS A 104 0.59 6.68 -17.12
C CYS A 104 0.81 5.17 -17.29
N ALA A 105 0.72 4.40 -16.20
CA ALA A 105 0.80 2.94 -16.26
C ALA A 105 -0.38 2.34 -17.05
N GLU A 106 -1.59 2.83 -16.79
CA GLU A 106 -2.82 2.41 -17.48
C GLU A 106 -2.79 2.76 -18.96
N HIS A 107 -2.31 3.97 -19.31
CA HIS A 107 -2.10 4.37 -20.70
C HIS A 107 -1.15 3.41 -21.44
N GLY A 108 -0.16 2.86 -20.73
CA GLY A 108 0.74 1.83 -21.23
C GLY A 108 0.22 0.39 -21.11
N GLY A 109 -1.08 0.18 -20.83
CA GLY A 109 -1.72 -1.13 -20.71
C GLY A 109 -1.28 -1.96 -19.50
N ARG A 110 -0.74 -1.33 -18.45
CA ARG A 110 -0.23 -1.99 -17.24
C ARG A 110 -1.01 -1.56 -16.00
N VAL A 111 -1.03 -2.44 -15.01
CA VAL A 111 -1.60 -2.14 -13.67
C VAL A 111 -0.50 -1.81 -12.66
N THR A 112 0.75 -2.21 -12.93
CA THR A 112 1.90 -1.94 -12.07
C THR A 112 2.62 -0.66 -12.48
N ILE A 113 2.78 0.25 -11.51
CA ILE A 113 3.56 1.49 -11.65
C ILE A 113 5.06 1.16 -11.64
N PHE A 114 5.81 1.77 -12.56
CA PHE A 114 7.27 1.71 -12.61
C PHE A 114 7.88 3.12 -12.55
N ASN A 115 9.19 3.20 -12.32
CA ASN A 115 9.93 4.46 -12.27
C ASN A 115 9.70 5.35 -13.51
N ARG A 116 9.58 4.74 -14.70
CA ARG A 116 9.30 5.48 -15.95
C ARG A 116 7.97 6.24 -15.91
N ASP A 117 6.96 5.71 -15.22
CA ASP A 117 5.64 6.33 -15.12
C ASP A 117 5.69 7.57 -14.22
N VAL A 118 6.43 7.48 -13.11
CA VAL A 118 6.70 8.61 -12.21
C VAL A 118 7.55 9.67 -12.91
N LEU A 119 8.63 9.28 -13.59
CA LEU A 119 9.50 10.20 -14.32
C LEU A 119 8.74 10.92 -15.45
N LEU A 120 7.91 10.20 -16.20
CA LEU A 120 7.04 10.79 -17.21
C LEU A 120 6.08 11.81 -16.59
N THR A 121 5.46 11.46 -15.46
CA THR A 121 4.57 12.35 -14.72
C THR A 121 5.29 13.63 -14.30
N LEU A 122 6.48 13.52 -13.70
CA LEU A 122 7.29 14.67 -13.28
C LEU A 122 7.69 15.55 -14.46
N ARG A 123 8.04 14.94 -15.60
CA ARG A 123 8.39 15.65 -16.84
C ARG A 123 7.22 16.44 -17.39
N ILE A 124 6.03 15.84 -17.45
CA ILE A 124 4.81 16.51 -17.94
C ILE A 124 4.40 17.65 -17.01
N ARG A 125 4.49 17.45 -15.69
CA ARG A 125 4.17 18.48 -14.69
C ARG A 125 5.22 19.59 -14.56
N LYS A 126 6.38 19.46 -15.22
CA LYS A 126 7.51 20.40 -15.10
C LYS A 126 7.96 20.65 -13.65
N LEU A 127 7.90 19.62 -12.80
CA LEU A 127 8.29 19.75 -11.39
C LEU A 127 9.82 19.67 -11.20
N PHE A 128 10.51 18.95 -12.09
CA PHE A 128 11.96 18.79 -12.09
C PHE A 128 12.46 18.75 -13.55
N VAL A 129 12.51 19.92 -14.19
CA VAL A 129 13.07 20.11 -15.52
C VAL A 129 13.89 21.38 -15.53
#